data_AF-A0A1H8QU79-F1
#
_entry.id   AF-A0A1H8QU79-F1
#
_cell.length_a   1.000
_cell.length_b   1.000
_cell.length_c   1.000
_cell.angle_alpha   90.00
_cell.angle_beta   90.00
_cell.angle_gamma   90.00
#
_symmetry.space_group_name_H-M   'P 1'
#
loop_
_entity.id
_entity.type
_entity.pdbx_description
1 polymer ?
#
loop_
_entity_poly.entity_id
_entity_poly.type
_entity_poly.pdbx_seq_one_letter_code
_entity_poly.pdbx_strand_id
1 'polypeptide(L)'
;MMPFVARLANRIGCRSTVYLASTFTAVGLVGLATATSYWVLLAFLLLFGAAIATADVNMNLQGSLVERHHRKQMMSGFHGLFSVGNIFSAGTVSLLLWLGLNPVQSILVLALGLGVALLSLGRYMLPFAELEGAPAKTKPTKLVLLLGALCFIAFLVEGSMLDWSAVYLTSNRDMEPSIAGIGYAAFSVTMAAGRLLGDWIVSKLGSRAVLLAGSVLAMGGMALAVVIDHWVVSVLGFVLVGLGISNLVPIFCSTAGHQTVMPVAQALAIINAIGYLGILMGPAAIGFIAHATSLSFSLLFTSASLILVLCSAKIASYK
;
A
#
# COMPACT_ATOMS: atom_id res chain seq x y z
N MET A 1 8.03 -14.06 -8.21
CA MET A 1 7.60 -12.79 -8.85
C MET A 1 8.77 -11.85 -9.15
N MET A 2 9.44 -11.28 -8.15
CA MET A 2 10.51 -10.26 -8.36
C MET A 2 11.61 -10.64 -9.39
N PRO A 3 12.20 -11.85 -9.39
CA PRO A 3 13.21 -12.23 -10.41
C PRO A 3 12.63 -12.43 -11.82
N PHE A 4 11.31 -12.66 -11.93
CA PHE A 4 10.61 -12.78 -13.21
C PHE A 4 10.30 -11.40 -13.77
N VAL A 5 9.80 -10.48 -12.94
CA VAL A 5 9.51 -9.10 -13.32
C VAL A 5 10.78 -8.38 -13.78
N ALA A 6 11.90 -8.54 -13.05
CA ALA A 6 13.19 -7.99 -13.46
C ALA A 6 13.70 -8.58 -14.80
N ARG A 7 13.51 -9.89 -15.02
CA ARG A 7 13.84 -10.54 -16.30
C ARG A 7 12.97 -10.03 -17.44
N LEU A 8 11.68 -9.82 -17.19
CA LEU A 8 10.74 -9.29 -18.18
C LEU A 8 11.13 -7.84 -18.56
N ALA A 9 11.37 -6.99 -17.57
CA ALA A 9 11.82 -5.61 -17.76
C ALA A 9 13.13 -5.52 -18.56
N ASN A 10 14.08 -6.41 -18.31
CA ASN A 10 15.34 -6.48 -19.07
C ASN A 10 15.15 -6.98 -20.51
N ARG A 11 14.12 -7.79 -20.79
CA ARG A 11 13.88 -8.35 -22.14
C ARG A 11 13.10 -7.40 -23.05
N ILE A 12 12.01 -6.81 -22.55
CA ILE A 12 11.09 -6.01 -23.36
C ILE A 12 11.12 -4.52 -23.04
N GLY A 13 11.93 -4.12 -22.05
CA GLY A 13 12.01 -2.75 -21.56
C GLY A 13 11.02 -2.46 -20.43
N CYS A 14 11.40 -1.54 -19.55
CA CYS A 14 10.60 -1.18 -18.38
C CYS A 14 9.27 -0.50 -18.79
N ARG A 15 9.30 0.40 -19.78
CA ARG A 15 8.09 1.04 -20.33
C ARG A 15 7.10 0.02 -20.90
N SER A 16 7.55 -0.90 -21.75
CA SER A 16 6.67 -1.92 -22.35
C SER A 16 6.07 -2.82 -21.29
N THR A 17 6.85 -3.15 -20.25
CA THR A 17 6.37 -3.94 -19.12
C THR A 17 5.27 -3.21 -18.34
N VAL A 18 5.40 -1.89 -18.14
CA VAL A 18 4.35 -1.06 -17.54
C VAL A 18 3.07 -1.06 -18.39
N TYR A 19 3.17 -0.88 -19.71
CA TYR A 19 1.99 -0.94 -20.59
C TYR A 19 1.29 -2.28 -20.48
N LEU A 20 2.03 -3.38 -20.58
CA LEU A 20 1.48 -4.73 -20.50
C LEU A 20 0.80 -4.99 -19.15
N ALA A 21 1.49 -4.67 -18.06
CA ALA A 21 0.99 -4.84 -16.70
C ALA A 21 -0.25 -3.98 -16.43
N SER A 22 -0.27 -2.74 -16.88
CA SER A 22 -1.43 -1.84 -16.69
C SER A 22 -2.64 -2.29 -17.52
N THR A 23 -2.43 -2.80 -18.73
CA THR A 23 -3.50 -3.40 -19.55
C THR A 23 -4.09 -4.63 -18.87
N PHE A 24 -3.26 -5.55 -18.37
CA PHE A 24 -3.76 -6.72 -17.63
C PHE A 24 -4.41 -6.35 -16.30
N THR A 25 -4.01 -5.24 -15.67
CA THR A 25 -4.69 -4.69 -14.50
C THR A 25 -6.11 -4.26 -14.85
N ALA A 26 -6.29 -3.51 -15.95
CA ALA A 26 -7.62 -3.09 -16.41
C ALA A 26 -8.50 -4.29 -16.79
N VAL A 27 -7.96 -5.27 -17.53
CA VAL A 27 -8.67 -6.51 -17.88
C VAL A 27 -9.04 -7.29 -16.62
N GLY A 28 -8.13 -7.40 -15.66
CA GLY A 28 -8.36 -8.03 -14.37
C GLY A 28 -9.51 -7.39 -13.60
N LEU A 29 -9.55 -6.05 -13.51
CA LEU A 29 -10.62 -5.32 -12.84
C LEU A 29 -11.99 -5.53 -13.50
N VAL A 30 -12.06 -5.44 -14.83
CA VAL A 30 -13.32 -5.69 -15.55
C VAL A 30 -13.78 -7.13 -15.35
N GLY A 31 -12.85 -8.09 -15.41
CA GLY A 31 -13.15 -9.50 -15.17
C GLY A 31 -13.61 -9.79 -13.74
N LEU A 32 -13.04 -9.12 -12.73
CA LEU A 32 -13.51 -9.20 -11.34
C LEU A 32 -14.94 -8.65 -11.19
N ALA A 33 -15.26 -7.57 -11.90
CA ALA A 33 -16.58 -6.94 -11.84
C ALA A 33 -17.69 -7.74 -12.53
N THR A 34 -17.34 -8.61 -13.48
CA THR A 34 -18.28 -9.42 -14.27
C THR A 34 -18.21 -10.91 -13.96
N ALA A 35 -17.37 -11.33 -13.00
CA ALA A 35 -17.19 -12.74 -12.66
C ALA A 35 -18.49 -13.35 -12.13
N THR A 36 -18.97 -14.41 -12.78
CA THR A 36 -20.19 -15.14 -12.40
C THR A 36 -19.91 -16.45 -11.67
N SER A 37 -18.64 -16.83 -11.51
CA SER A 37 -18.21 -18.08 -10.87
C SER A 37 -16.96 -17.85 -10.03
N TYR A 38 -16.85 -18.59 -8.93
CA TYR A 38 -15.69 -18.58 -8.04
C TYR A 38 -14.37 -18.78 -8.79
N TRP A 39 -14.33 -19.72 -9.74
CA TRP A 39 -13.10 -20.01 -10.49
C TRP A 39 -12.70 -18.88 -11.44
N VAL A 40 -13.69 -18.20 -12.04
CA VAL A 40 -13.47 -17.04 -12.90
C VAL A 40 -12.98 -15.86 -12.06
N LEU A 41 -13.60 -15.62 -10.90
CA LEU A 41 -13.18 -14.60 -9.95
C LEU A 41 -11.73 -14.84 -9.50
N LEU A 42 -11.38 -16.08 -9.12
CA LEU A 42 -10.04 -16.45 -8.69
C LEU A 42 -9.00 -16.24 -9.80
N ALA A 43 -9.32 -16.62 -11.04
CA ALA A 43 -8.41 -16.43 -12.17
C ALA A 43 -8.14 -14.94 -12.43
N PHE A 44 -9.16 -14.10 -12.43
CA PHE A 44 -8.99 -12.65 -12.60
C PHE A 44 -8.31 -11.99 -11.39
N LEU A 45 -8.51 -12.50 -10.18
CA LEU A 45 -7.81 -12.01 -8.99
C LEU A 45 -6.31 -12.29 -9.07
N LEU A 46 -5.92 -13.50 -9.48
CA LEU A 46 -4.52 -13.86 -9.72
C LEU A 46 -3.89 -13.01 -10.83
N LEU A 47 -4.62 -12.80 -11.92
CA LEU A 47 -4.18 -11.93 -13.02
C LEU A 47 -3.97 -10.50 -12.55
N PHE A 48 -4.96 -9.93 -11.85
CA PHE A 48 -4.94 -8.58 -11.32
C PHE A 48 -3.78 -8.38 -10.35
N GLY A 49 -3.60 -9.28 -9.38
CA GLY A 49 -2.51 -9.20 -8.41
C GLY A 49 -1.13 -9.32 -9.07
N ALA A 50 -0.95 -10.24 -10.02
CA ALA A 50 0.30 -10.38 -10.76
C ALA A 50 0.59 -9.14 -11.62
N ALA A 51 -0.42 -8.58 -12.26
CA ALA A 51 -0.33 -7.40 -13.09
C ALA A 51 0.05 -6.15 -12.27
N ILE A 52 -0.65 -5.87 -11.16
CA ILE A 52 -0.32 -4.76 -10.26
C ILE A 52 1.09 -4.89 -9.71
N ALA A 53 1.47 -6.05 -9.18
CA ALA A 53 2.81 -6.25 -8.64
C ALA A 53 3.90 -6.06 -9.71
N THR A 54 3.63 -6.46 -10.96
CA THR A 54 4.54 -6.23 -12.08
C THR A 54 4.63 -4.74 -12.43
N ALA A 55 3.51 -4.03 -12.46
CA ALA A 55 3.48 -2.58 -12.71
C ALA A 55 4.24 -1.84 -11.62
N ASP A 56 3.96 -2.11 -10.34
CA ASP A 56 4.56 -1.44 -9.19
C ASP A 56 6.09 -1.58 -9.15
N VAL A 57 6.62 -2.80 -9.34
CA VAL A 57 8.08 -3.01 -9.41
C VAL A 57 8.69 -2.20 -10.56
N ASN A 58 8.06 -2.16 -11.73
CA ASN A 58 8.56 -1.39 -12.86
C ASN A 58 8.44 0.12 -12.66
N MET A 59 7.38 0.61 -12.02
CA MET A 59 7.24 2.02 -11.67
C MET A 59 8.32 2.47 -10.67
N ASN A 60 8.61 1.65 -9.66
CA ASN A 60 9.71 1.90 -8.73
C ASN A 60 11.08 1.90 -9.44
N LEU A 61 11.29 1.02 -10.42
CA LEU A 61 12.48 1.03 -11.27
C LEU A 61 12.58 2.32 -12.11
N GLN A 62 11.49 2.75 -12.75
CA GLN A 62 11.41 4.03 -13.47
C GLN A 62 11.79 5.19 -12.54
N GLY A 63 11.16 5.26 -11.37
CA GLY A 63 11.41 6.32 -10.39
C GLY A 63 12.88 6.36 -9.96
N SER A 64 13.49 5.21 -9.67
CA SER A 64 14.90 5.13 -9.28
C SER A 64 15.85 5.55 -10.39
N LEU A 65 15.57 5.18 -11.65
CA LEU A 65 16.39 5.60 -12.80
C LEU A 65 16.30 7.11 -13.04
N VAL A 66 15.10 7.68 -12.96
CA VAL A 66 14.88 9.14 -13.04
C VAL A 66 15.62 9.85 -11.91
N GLU A 67 15.53 9.34 -10.68
CA GLU A 67 16.23 9.88 -9.51
C GLU A 67 17.75 9.91 -9.72
N ARG A 68 18.31 8.80 -10.20
CA ARG A 68 19.75 8.66 -10.48
C ARG A 68 20.20 9.61 -11.59
N HIS A 69 19.40 9.77 -12.63
CA HIS A 69 19.71 10.65 -13.75
C HIS A 69 19.70 12.12 -13.32
N HIS A 70 18.73 12.54 -12.50
CA HIS A 70 18.61 13.91 -12.02
C HIS A 70 19.44 14.23 -10.77
N ARG A 71 20.04 13.23 -10.11
CA ARG A 71 20.83 13.36 -8.87
C ARG A 71 20.09 14.13 -7.77
N LYS A 72 18.77 13.96 -7.69
CA LYS A 72 17.89 14.60 -6.70
C LYS A 72 17.01 13.51 -6.09
N GLN A 73 16.73 13.58 -4.80
CA GLN A 73 15.77 12.67 -4.16
C GLN A 73 14.36 12.98 -4.67
N MET A 74 13.68 11.98 -5.25
CA MET A 74 12.36 12.13 -5.90
C MET A 74 11.36 11.04 -5.49
N MET A 75 11.84 9.92 -4.93
CA MET A 75 11.00 8.75 -4.62
C MET A 75 9.83 9.05 -3.67
N SER A 76 10.04 9.90 -2.65
CA SER A 76 8.97 10.33 -1.75
C SER A 76 7.84 11.04 -2.49
N GLY A 77 8.18 11.91 -3.46
CA GLY A 77 7.19 12.59 -4.30
C GLY A 77 6.41 11.63 -5.20
N PHE A 78 7.07 10.59 -5.75
CA PHE A 78 6.39 9.55 -6.52
C PHE A 78 5.40 8.74 -5.67
N HIS A 79 5.77 8.37 -4.44
CA HIS A 79 4.84 7.73 -3.50
C HIS A 79 3.73 8.69 -3.01
N GLY A 80 4.01 9.99 -2.95
CA GLY A 80 2.99 11.02 -2.75
C GLY A 80 1.93 10.99 -3.85
N LEU A 81 2.35 10.95 -5.12
CA LEU A 81 1.45 10.82 -6.27
C LEU A 81 0.67 9.50 -6.27
N PHE A 82 1.27 8.40 -5.79
CA PHE A 82 0.54 7.14 -5.57
C PHE A 82 -0.63 7.34 -4.59
N SER A 83 -0.39 8.04 -3.48
CA SER A 83 -1.44 8.34 -2.49
C SER A 83 -2.52 9.28 -3.07
N VAL A 84 -2.14 10.26 -3.89
CA VAL A 84 -3.09 11.10 -4.63
C VAL A 84 -3.92 10.27 -5.59
N GLY A 85 -3.30 9.31 -6.30
CA GLY A 85 -3.98 8.36 -7.17
C GLY A 85 -5.02 7.52 -6.42
N ASN A 86 -4.71 7.08 -5.20
CA ASN A 86 -5.63 6.35 -4.33
C ASN A 86 -6.85 7.20 -3.93
N ILE A 87 -6.64 8.47 -3.57
CA ILE A 87 -7.74 9.40 -3.26
C ILE A 87 -8.59 9.66 -4.51
N PHE A 88 -7.93 9.92 -5.65
CA PHE A 88 -8.60 10.19 -6.91
C PHE A 88 -9.44 9.00 -7.39
N SER A 89 -8.90 7.78 -7.31
CA SER A 89 -9.63 6.58 -7.73
C SER A 89 -10.82 6.28 -6.83
N ALA A 90 -10.64 6.31 -5.51
CA ALA A 90 -11.73 6.10 -4.55
C ALA A 90 -12.83 7.16 -4.68
N GLY A 91 -12.43 8.44 -4.80
CA GLY A 91 -13.37 9.55 -5.00
C GLY A 91 -14.13 9.44 -6.32
N THR A 92 -13.43 9.08 -7.40
CA THR A 92 -14.06 8.89 -8.73
C THR A 92 -15.07 7.74 -8.70
N VAL A 93 -14.71 6.56 -8.17
CA VAL A 93 -15.64 5.42 -8.10
C VAL A 93 -16.85 5.74 -7.23
N SER A 94 -16.63 6.35 -6.06
CA SER A 94 -17.72 6.76 -5.16
C SER A 94 -18.67 7.74 -5.85
N LEU A 95 -18.13 8.73 -6.57
CA LEU A 95 -18.93 9.68 -7.34
C LEU A 95 -19.73 9.00 -8.46
N LEU A 96 -19.12 8.09 -9.22
CA LEU A 96 -19.80 7.38 -10.30
C LEU A 96 -20.94 6.51 -9.77
N LEU A 97 -20.72 5.80 -8.66
CA LEU A 97 -21.77 5.03 -8.00
C LEU A 97 -22.90 5.94 -7.48
N TRP A 98 -22.56 7.09 -6.90
CA TRP A 98 -23.54 8.09 -6.45
C TRP A 98 -24.38 8.66 -7.61
N LEU A 99 -23.78 8.84 -8.79
CA LEU A 99 -24.46 9.23 -10.02
C LEU A 99 -25.32 8.10 -10.63
N GLY A 100 -25.40 6.93 -9.98
CA GLY A 100 -26.25 5.81 -10.38
C GLY A 100 -25.60 4.84 -11.36
N LEU A 101 -24.29 4.95 -11.63
CA LEU A 101 -23.60 3.94 -12.43
C LEU A 101 -23.45 2.64 -11.62
N ASN A 102 -23.49 1.52 -12.32
CA ASN A 102 -23.18 0.23 -11.71
C ASN A 102 -21.66 0.03 -11.57
N PRO A 103 -21.20 -0.97 -10.78
CA PRO A 103 -19.77 -1.23 -10.58
C PRO A 103 -18.98 -1.46 -11.87
N VAL A 104 -19.56 -2.19 -12.84
CA VAL A 104 -18.91 -2.49 -14.12
C VAL A 104 -18.68 -1.21 -14.93
N GLN A 105 -19.70 -0.34 -15.03
CA GLN A 105 -19.60 0.94 -15.72
C GLN A 105 -18.54 1.84 -15.06
N SER A 106 -18.51 1.89 -13.73
CA SER A 106 -17.54 2.68 -12.97
C SER A 106 -16.09 2.22 -13.23
N ILE A 107 -15.88 0.90 -13.29
CA ILE A 107 -14.57 0.30 -13.59
C ILE A 107 -14.17 0.55 -15.05
N LEU A 108 -15.11 0.49 -16.00
CA LEU A 108 -14.83 0.79 -17.41
C LEU A 108 -14.39 2.24 -17.61
N VAL A 109 -14.98 3.21 -16.89
CA VAL A 109 -14.55 4.61 -16.91
C VAL A 109 -13.10 4.74 -16.43
N LEU A 110 -12.74 4.07 -15.33
CA LEU A 110 -11.35 4.06 -14.83
C LEU A 110 -10.38 3.38 -15.80
N ALA A 111 -10.77 2.24 -16.39
CA ALA A 111 -9.94 1.53 -17.37
C ALA A 111 -9.68 2.39 -18.61
N LEU A 112 -10.69 3.12 -19.08
CA LEU A 112 -10.54 4.08 -20.18
C LEU A 112 -9.60 5.23 -19.79
N GLY A 113 -9.78 5.80 -18.60
CA GLY A 113 -8.90 6.85 -18.08
C GLY A 113 -7.45 6.41 -17.98
N LEU A 114 -7.20 5.19 -17.49
CA LEU A 114 -5.86 4.58 -17.46
C LEU A 114 -5.30 4.40 -18.88
N GLY A 115 -6.11 3.92 -19.83
CA GLY A 115 -5.73 3.81 -21.23
C GLY A 115 -5.31 5.15 -21.85
N VAL A 116 -6.12 6.19 -21.64
CA VAL A 116 -5.81 7.56 -22.09
C VAL A 116 -4.52 8.07 -21.46
N ALA A 117 -4.33 7.88 -20.15
CA ALA A 117 -3.11 8.28 -19.44
C ALA A 117 -1.87 7.55 -19.98
N LEU A 118 -1.95 6.25 -20.23
CA LEU A 118 -0.86 5.46 -20.79
C LEU A 118 -0.51 5.89 -22.22
N LEU A 119 -1.51 6.16 -23.06
CA LEU A 119 -1.27 6.59 -24.45
C LEU A 119 -0.70 8.01 -24.53
N SER A 120 -1.13 8.91 -23.64
CA SER A 120 -0.70 10.32 -23.63
C SER A 120 0.63 10.52 -22.91
N LEU A 121 0.81 9.90 -21.75
CA LEU A 121 1.95 10.14 -20.85
C LEU A 121 2.99 9.00 -20.87
N GLY A 122 2.59 7.77 -21.19
CA GLY A 122 3.49 6.60 -21.12
C GLY A 122 4.68 6.70 -22.08
N ARG A 123 4.57 7.49 -23.16
CA ARG A 123 5.69 7.80 -24.07
C ARG A 123 6.87 8.48 -23.39
N TYR A 124 6.64 9.18 -22.27
CA TYR A 124 7.67 9.88 -21.49
C TYR A 124 8.38 8.97 -20.47
N MET A 125 7.94 7.71 -20.32
CA MET A 125 8.64 6.73 -19.49
C MET A 125 9.94 6.26 -20.16
N LEU A 126 10.94 5.91 -19.35
CA LEU A 126 12.22 5.39 -19.83
C LEU A 126 12.03 4.03 -20.52
N PRO A 127 12.56 3.82 -21.73
CA PRO A 127 12.30 2.60 -22.48
C PRO A 127 13.07 1.39 -21.96
N PHE A 128 14.20 1.57 -21.27
CA PHE A 128 15.10 0.50 -20.85
C PHE A 128 15.20 0.38 -19.33
N ALA A 129 15.60 -0.80 -18.86
CA ALA A 129 16.02 -1.03 -17.48
C ALA A 129 17.55 -1.19 -17.48
N GLU A 130 18.31 -0.22 -16.96
CA GLU A 130 19.72 -0.44 -16.63
C GLU A 130 19.79 -1.15 -15.27
N LEU A 131 19.63 -2.46 -15.28
CA LEU A 131 19.95 -3.31 -14.13
C LEU A 131 21.43 -3.72 -14.17
N GLU A 132 22.35 -2.76 -14.33
CA GLU A 132 23.78 -3.05 -14.18
C GLU A 132 24.15 -3.17 -12.69
N GLY A 133 24.64 -4.35 -12.31
CA GLY A 133 25.58 -4.47 -11.19
C GLY A 133 25.02 -4.68 -9.78
N ALA A 134 23.74 -4.99 -9.56
CA ALA A 134 23.30 -5.42 -8.23
C ALA A 134 23.91 -6.81 -7.92
N PRO A 135 24.78 -6.97 -6.89
CA PRO A 135 25.35 -8.27 -6.56
C PRO A 135 24.24 -9.28 -6.30
N ALA A 136 24.19 -10.33 -7.12
CA ALA A 136 23.27 -11.43 -6.93
C ALA A 136 23.73 -12.23 -5.70
N LYS A 137 22.88 -12.27 -4.66
CA LYS A 137 22.98 -13.12 -3.45
C LYS A 137 23.79 -12.57 -2.27
N THR A 138 23.30 -11.49 -1.66
CA THR A 138 23.67 -11.15 -0.28
C THR A 138 22.57 -11.68 0.63
N LYS A 139 22.93 -12.50 1.64
CA LYS A 139 21.95 -13.03 2.60
C LYS A 139 21.39 -11.86 3.42
N PRO A 140 20.06 -11.76 3.63
CA PRO A 140 19.49 -10.69 4.44
C PRO A 140 20.01 -10.77 5.88
N THR A 141 20.39 -9.61 6.44
CA THR A 141 20.83 -9.52 7.83
C THR A 141 19.64 -9.63 8.78
N LYS A 142 19.89 -9.99 10.05
CA LYS A 142 18.82 -10.06 11.07
C LYS A 142 18.07 -8.72 11.23
N LEU A 143 18.80 -7.60 11.17
CA LEU A 143 18.20 -6.26 11.24
C LEU A 143 17.26 -6.01 10.04
N VAL A 144 17.69 -6.34 8.82
CA VAL A 144 16.87 -6.14 7.62
C VAL A 144 15.65 -7.06 7.60
N LEU A 145 15.77 -8.30 8.09
CA LEU A 145 14.61 -9.17 8.28
C LEU A 145 13.63 -8.62 9.32
N LEU A 146 14.13 -8.09 10.43
CA LEU A 146 13.31 -7.45 11.45
C LEU A 146 12.57 -6.22 10.87
N LEU A 147 13.29 -5.31 10.22
CA LEU A 147 12.68 -4.13 9.58
C LEU A 147 11.66 -4.54 8.50
N GLY A 148 11.94 -5.59 7.74
CA GLY A 148 10.99 -6.17 6.79
C GLY A 148 9.71 -6.68 7.47
N ALA A 149 9.84 -7.39 8.60
CA ALA A 149 8.70 -7.86 9.38
C ALA A 149 7.89 -6.70 10.02
N LEU A 150 8.55 -5.63 10.44
CA LEU A 150 7.86 -4.42 10.94
C LEU A 150 7.14 -3.67 9.81
N CYS A 151 7.75 -3.58 8.62
CA CYS A 151 7.07 -3.08 7.43
C CYS A 151 5.88 -3.95 7.05
N PHE A 152 6.00 -5.28 7.14
CA PHE A 152 4.89 -6.20 6.91
C PHE A 152 3.71 -5.90 7.82
N ILE A 153 3.96 -5.69 9.12
CA ILE A 153 2.93 -5.33 10.09
C ILE A 153 2.29 -3.96 9.76
N ALA A 154 3.10 -2.94 9.48
CA ALA A 154 2.58 -1.61 9.13
C ALA A 154 1.71 -1.66 7.86
N PHE A 155 2.17 -2.37 6.84
CA PHE A 155 1.43 -2.59 5.60
C PHE A 155 0.23 -3.51 5.76
N LEU A 156 0.25 -4.44 6.70
CA LEU A 156 -0.92 -5.26 7.05
C LEU A 156 -2.03 -4.38 7.66
N VAL A 157 -1.67 -3.45 8.56
CA VAL A 157 -2.63 -2.49 9.13
C VAL A 157 -3.12 -1.52 8.05
N GLU A 158 -2.26 -1.00 7.19
CA GLU A 158 -2.64 -0.17 6.04
C GLU A 158 -3.59 -0.94 5.08
N GLY A 159 -3.25 -2.18 4.76
CA GLY A 159 -4.08 -3.11 3.97
C GLY A 159 -5.46 -3.35 4.60
N SER A 160 -5.53 -3.48 5.93
CA SER A 160 -6.82 -3.63 6.61
C SER A 160 -7.75 -2.43 6.39
N MET A 161 -7.20 -1.21 6.29
CA MET A 161 -7.99 -0.02 5.99
C MET A 161 -8.35 0.07 4.50
N LEU A 162 -7.44 -0.32 3.62
CA LEU A 162 -7.68 -0.38 2.17
C LEU A 162 -8.85 -1.31 1.82
N ASP A 163 -8.82 -2.53 2.35
CA ASP A 163 -9.71 -3.61 1.88
C ASP A 163 -10.98 -3.75 2.74
N TRP A 164 -10.90 -3.44 4.04
CA TRP A 164 -11.96 -3.75 4.98
C TRP A 164 -12.65 -2.55 5.60
N SER A 165 -12.17 -1.30 5.46
CA SER A 165 -12.84 -0.16 6.11
C SER A 165 -14.25 0.07 5.57
N ALA A 166 -14.43 -0.02 4.24
CA ALA A 166 -15.75 0.14 3.62
C ALA A 166 -16.65 -1.06 3.93
N VAL A 167 -16.11 -2.28 3.85
CA VAL A 167 -16.82 -3.51 4.22
C VAL A 167 -17.27 -3.48 5.68
N TYR A 168 -16.44 -2.96 6.58
CA TYR A 168 -16.77 -2.81 7.98
C TYR A 168 -17.91 -1.82 8.20
N LEU A 169 -17.84 -0.65 7.55
CA LEU A 169 -18.91 0.35 7.66
C LEU A 169 -20.24 -0.16 7.13
N THR A 170 -20.24 -0.93 6.03
CA THR A 170 -21.49 -1.50 5.50
C THR A 170 -22.01 -2.66 6.33
N SER A 171 -21.15 -3.60 6.74
CA SER A 171 -21.58 -4.86 7.37
C SER A 171 -21.73 -4.80 8.89
N ASN A 172 -21.03 -3.88 9.56
CA ASN A 172 -21.05 -3.75 11.02
C ASN A 172 -21.64 -2.42 11.51
N ARG A 173 -21.84 -1.44 10.63
CA ARG A 173 -22.38 -0.11 10.98
C ARG A 173 -23.57 0.32 10.12
N ASP A 174 -24.14 -0.61 9.37
CA ASP A 174 -25.32 -0.43 8.51
C ASP A 174 -25.23 0.77 7.56
N MET A 175 -24.01 1.16 7.17
CA MET A 175 -23.79 2.27 6.25
C MET A 175 -24.15 1.85 4.83
N GLU A 176 -24.77 2.76 4.08
CA GLU A 176 -25.10 2.52 2.68
C GLU A 176 -23.81 2.31 1.84
N PRO A 177 -23.73 1.28 0.97
CA PRO A 177 -22.54 1.00 0.17
C PRO A 177 -22.06 2.17 -0.70
N SER A 178 -22.98 3.05 -1.11
CA SER A 178 -22.70 4.23 -1.94
C SER A 178 -21.79 5.26 -1.24
N ILE A 179 -21.81 5.32 0.09
CA ILE A 179 -21.03 6.28 0.88
C ILE A 179 -19.95 5.62 1.76
N ALA A 180 -19.92 4.29 1.85
CA ALA A 180 -18.99 3.54 2.70
C ALA A 180 -17.49 3.79 2.37
N GLY A 181 -17.19 4.26 1.16
CA GLY A 181 -15.85 4.70 0.76
C GLY A 181 -15.27 5.84 1.62
N ILE A 182 -16.11 6.57 2.37
CA ILE A 182 -15.68 7.66 3.25
C ILE A 182 -14.66 7.22 4.30
N GLY A 183 -14.77 5.99 4.82
CA GLY A 183 -13.83 5.46 5.80
C GLY A 183 -12.41 5.37 5.26
N TYR A 184 -12.27 4.83 4.05
CA TYR A 184 -10.98 4.73 3.37
C TYR A 184 -10.45 6.11 2.95
N ALA A 185 -11.33 6.99 2.48
CA ALA A 185 -10.95 8.36 2.09
C ALA A 185 -10.39 9.15 3.28
N ALA A 186 -11.06 9.10 4.44
CA ALA A 186 -10.62 9.79 5.66
C ALA A 186 -9.26 9.27 6.17
N PHE A 187 -9.09 7.94 6.19
CA PHE A 187 -7.80 7.30 6.46
C PHE A 187 -6.71 7.76 5.48
N SER A 188 -7.00 7.76 4.17
CA SER A 188 -6.03 8.11 3.12
C SER A 188 -5.57 9.56 3.19
N VAL A 189 -6.50 10.50 3.43
CA VAL A 189 -6.18 11.92 3.57
C VAL A 189 -5.26 12.16 4.75
N THR A 190 -5.55 11.53 5.89
CA THR A 190 -4.78 11.72 7.12
C THR A 190 -3.44 11.01 7.07
N MET A 191 -3.37 9.84 6.44
CA MET A 191 -2.11 9.18 6.10
C MET A 191 -1.24 10.06 5.18
N ALA A 192 -1.82 10.65 4.13
CA ALA A 192 -1.09 11.55 3.23
C ALA A 192 -0.57 12.79 3.98
N ALA A 193 -1.42 13.45 4.79
CA ALA A 193 -1.00 14.57 5.62
C ALA A 193 0.12 14.18 6.59
N GLY A 194 -0.01 13.02 7.25
CA GLY A 194 0.99 12.50 8.17
C GLY A 194 2.34 12.20 7.50
N ARG A 195 2.33 11.72 6.25
CA ARG A 195 3.54 11.49 5.44
C ARG A 195 4.16 12.81 4.97
N LEU A 196 3.36 13.78 4.51
CA LEU A 196 3.84 15.09 4.05
C LEU A 196 4.46 15.93 5.17
N LEU A 197 3.91 15.83 6.39
CA LEU A 197 4.44 16.49 7.58
C LEU A 197 5.48 15.63 8.31
N GLY A 198 5.72 14.41 7.84
CA GLY A 198 6.48 13.37 8.53
C GLY A 198 7.90 13.78 8.88
N ASP A 199 8.63 14.34 7.93
CA ASP A 199 10.02 14.77 8.14
C ASP A 199 10.13 15.83 9.25
N TRP A 200 9.19 16.79 9.25
CA TRP A 200 9.12 17.81 10.31
C TRP A 200 8.79 17.17 11.66
N ILE A 201 7.77 16.31 11.74
CA ILE A 201 7.36 15.64 12.98
C ILE A 201 8.51 14.80 13.54
N VAL A 202 9.15 13.98 12.70
CA VAL A 202 10.27 13.11 13.08
C VAL A 202 11.48 13.94 13.51
N SER A 203 11.77 15.08 12.85
CA SER A 203 12.87 15.96 13.27
C SER A 203 12.66 16.59 14.66
N LYS A 204 11.39 16.85 15.04
CA LYS A 204 11.05 17.48 16.32
C LYS A 204 10.90 16.50 17.47
N LEU A 205 10.27 15.35 17.22
CA LEU A 205 9.93 14.36 18.25
C LEU A 205 10.92 13.19 18.31
N GLY A 206 11.68 12.97 17.23
CA GLY A 206 12.56 11.82 17.05
C GLY A 206 11.80 10.56 16.64
N SER A 207 12.48 9.71 15.86
CA SER A 207 11.92 8.47 15.31
C SER A 207 11.28 7.57 16.38
N ARG A 208 11.91 7.46 17.56
CA ARG A 208 11.40 6.64 18.66
C ARG A 208 10.02 7.08 19.13
N ALA A 209 9.85 8.37 19.38
CA ALA A 209 8.61 8.91 19.91
C ALA A 209 7.50 8.78 18.87
N VAL A 210 7.81 9.02 17.60
CA VAL A 210 6.85 8.86 16.48
C VAL A 210 6.41 7.41 16.33
N LEU A 211 7.33 6.43 16.41
CA LEU A 211 6.96 5.01 16.37
C LEU A 211 6.04 4.64 17.54
N LEU A 212 6.39 5.06 18.77
CA LEU A 212 5.62 4.71 19.97
C LEU A 212 4.23 5.37 19.95
N ALA A 213 4.19 6.68 19.79
CA ALA A 213 2.94 7.43 19.77
C ALA A 213 2.07 7.01 18.59
N GLY A 214 2.67 6.82 17.41
CA GLY A 214 1.95 6.40 16.21
C GLY A 214 1.33 5.01 16.33
N SER A 215 2.07 4.02 16.85
CA SER A 215 1.52 2.69 17.10
C SER A 215 0.41 2.70 18.15
N VAL A 216 0.56 3.44 19.25
CA VAL A 216 -0.52 3.59 20.25
C VAL A 216 -1.74 4.29 19.66
N LEU A 217 -1.54 5.36 18.88
CA LEU A 217 -2.61 6.11 18.23
C LEU A 217 -3.39 5.22 17.27
N ALA A 218 -2.71 4.40 16.48
CA ALA A 218 -3.37 3.48 15.55
C ALA A 218 -4.12 2.35 16.26
N MET A 219 -3.53 1.75 17.29
CA MET A 219 -4.23 0.74 18.10
C MET A 219 -5.46 1.33 18.80
N GLY A 220 -5.32 2.52 19.39
CA GLY A 220 -6.43 3.23 20.03
C GLY A 220 -7.52 3.63 19.03
N GLY A 221 -7.13 4.10 17.84
CA GLY A 221 -8.03 4.41 16.74
C GLY A 221 -8.84 3.20 16.27
N MET A 222 -8.18 2.05 16.08
CA MET A 222 -8.87 0.82 15.72
C MET A 222 -9.82 0.35 16.84
N ALA A 223 -9.37 0.39 18.10
CA ALA A 223 -10.20 0.04 19.24
C ALA A 223 -11.44 0.94 19.32
N LEU A 224 -11.26 2.25 19.15
CA LEU A 224 -12.35 3.23 19.11
C LEU A 224 -13.34 2.88 18.00
N ALA A 225 -12.84 2.56 16.80
CA ALA A 225 -13.68 2.26 15.65
C ALA A 225 -14.54 1.01 15.84
N VAL A 226 -14.00 0.01 16.55
CA VAL A 226 -14.64 -1.30 16.71
C VAL A 226 -15.56 -1.35 17.93
N VAL A 227 -15.15 -0.77 19.06
CA VAL A 227 -15.88 -0.89 20.34
C VAL A 227 -17.11 0.01 20.39
N ILE A 228 -17.04 1.20 19.78
CA ILE A 228 -18.17 2.14 19.79
C ILE A 228 -19.03 1.92 18.55
N ASP A 229 -20.29 1.57 18.78
CA ASP A 229 -21.26 1.27 17.73
C ASP A 229 -21.86 2.54 17.10
N HIS A 230 -21.00 3.30 16.42
CA HIS A 230 -21.41 4.50 15.70
C HIS A 230 -20.48 4.77 14.51
N TRP A 231 -21.03 4.88 13.30
CA TRP A 231 -20.23 4.98 12.07
C TRP A 231 -19.27 6.19 12.07
N VAL A 232 -19.69 7.35 12.60
CA VAL A 232 -18.81 8.53 12.69
C VAL A 232 -17.59 8.24 13.56
N VAL A 233 -17.79 7.47 14.64
CA VAL A 233 -16.71 7.10 15.56
C VAL A 233 -15.77 6.09 14.90
N SER A 234 -16.31 5.18 14.08
CA SER A 234 -15.50 4.31 13.22
C SER A 234 -14.63 5.10 12.24
N VAL A 235 -15.19 6.11 11.56
CA VAL A 235 -14.42 6.98 10.65
C VAL A 235 -13.34 7.77 11.41
N LEU A 236 -13.65 8.31 12.59
CA LEU A 236 -12.66 8.97 13.45
C LEU A 236 -11.55 8.00 13.88
N GLY A 237 -11.88 6.75 14.21
CA GLY A 237 -10.90 5.72 14.50
C GLY A 237 -9.98 5.45 13.30
N PHE A 238 -10.52 5.36 12.08
CA PHE A 238 -9.72 5.20 10.86
C PHE A 238 -8.80 6.40 10.58
N VAL A 239 -9.24 7.63 10.89
CA VAL A 239 -8.38 8.82 10.87
C VAL A 239 -7.19 8.67 11.81
N LEU A 240 -7.41 8.22 13.05
CA LEU A 240 -6.35 8.00 14.02
C LEU A 240 -5.39 6.88 13.58
N VAL A 241 -5.90 5.83 12.94
CA VAL A 241 -5.08 4.78 12.31
C VAL A 241 -4.19 5.38 11.22
N GLY A 242 -4.75 6.19 10.32
CA GLY A 242 -4.03 6.84 9.23
C GLY A 242 -2.89 7.72 9.72
N LEU A 243 -3.15 8.58 10.71
CA LEU A 243 -2.12 9.39 11.37
C LEU A 243 -1.09 8.55 12.12
N GLY A 244 -1.52 7.48 12.77
CA GLY A 244 -0.66 6.66 13.62
C GLY A 244 0.36 5.86 12.82
N ILE A 245 -0.03 5.30 11.68
CA ILE A 245 0.85 4.44 10.88
C ILE A 245 1.63 5.18 9.80
N SER A 246 1.32 6.45 9.52
CA SER A 246 1.82 7.20 8.35
C SER A 246 3.35 7.18 8.21
N ASN A 247 4.07 7.28 9.33
CA ASN A 247 5.53 7.44 9.37
C ASN A 247 6.30 6.16 9.77
N LEU A 248 5.62 5.05 10.03
CA LEU A 248 6.30 3.81 10.46
C LEU A 248 7.25 3.29 9.38
N VAL A 249 6.77 3.10 8.15
CA VAL A 249 7.56 2.59 7.02
C VAL A 249 8.71 3.55 6.64
N PRO A 250 8.50 4.88 6.49
CA PRO A 250 9.60 5.82 6.26
C PRO A 250 10.73 5.72 7.31
N ILE A 251 10.39 5.57 8.59
CA ILE A 251 11.38 5.40 9.66
C ILE A 251 12.15 4.08 9.50
N PHE A 252 11.48 2.99 9.14
CA PHE A 252 12.16 1.70 8.91
C PHE A 252 13.09 1.75 7.69
N CYS A 253 12.67 2.39 6.60
CA CYS A 253 13.51 2.63 5.42
C CYS A 253 14.72 3.51 5.75
N SER A 254 14.53 4.59 6.52
CA SER A 254 15.62 5.45 7.00
C SER A 254 16.61 4.68 7.88
N THR A 255 16.12 3.81 8.77
CA THR A 255 16.96 2.94 9.60
C THR A 255 17.78 1.98 8.74
N ALA A 256 17.18 1.40 7.70
CA ALA A 256 17.87 0.54 6.74
C ALA A 256 18.85 1.29 5.83
N GLY A 257 18.66 2.59 5.63
CA GLY A 257 19.59 3.46 4.91
C GLY A 257 20.87 3.76 5.68
N HIS A 258 20.79 3.83 7.02
CA HIS A 258 21.93 4.17 7.88
C HIS A 258 22.76 2.98 8.35
N GLN A 259 22.26 1.74 8.22
CA GLN A 259 23.07 0.56 8.54
C GLN A 259 24.22 0.38 7.52
N THR A 260 25.34 -0.16 8.00
CA THR A 260 26.58 -0.34 7.20
C THR A 260 26.91 -1.81 6.91
N VAL A 261 26.05 -2.75 7.32
CA VAL A 261 26.30 -4.19 7.30
C VAL A 261 26.01 -4.81 5.92
N MET A 262 25.09 -4.23 5.15
CA MET A 262 24.80 -4.67 3.78
C MET A 262 24.49 -3.49 2.86
N PRO A 263 24.60 -3.66 1.52
CA PRO A 263 24.30 -2.58 0.59
C PRO A 263 22.88 -2.02 0.78
N VAL A 264 22.76 -0.70 0.94
CA VAL A 264 21.49 -0.01 1.22
C VAL A 264 20.41 -0.36 0.21
N ALA A 265 20.74 -0.36 -1.09
CA ALA A 265 19.80 -0.70 -2.15
C ALA A 265 19.19 -2.11 -1.98
N GLN A 266 19.99 -3.07 -1.51
CA GLN A 266 19.49 -4.43 -1.27
C GLN A 266 18.69 -4.52 0.03
N ALA A 267 19.09 -3.80 1.08
CA ALA A 267 18.34 -3.75 2.33
C ALA A 267 16.93 -3.22 2.09
N LEU A 268 16.82 -2.10 1.37
CA LEU A 268 15.53 -1.51 0.99
C LEU A 268 14.71 -2.43 0.09
N ALA A 269 15.33 -3.08 -0.89
CA ALA A 269 14.63 -4.03 -1.76
C ALA A 269 14.04 -5.21 -0.97
N ILE A 270 14.77 -5.75 0.01
CA ILE A 270 14.30 -6.87 0.85
C ILE A 270 13.19 -6.42 1.80
N ILE A 271 13.36 -5.26 2.46
CA ILE A 271 12.36 -4.72 3.39
C ILE A 271 11.05 -4.43 2.65
N ASN A 272 11.11 -3.81 1.47
CA ASN A 272 9.93 -3.59 0.64
C ASN A 272 9.32 -4.92 0.20
N ALA A 273 10.12 -5.88 -0.27
CA ALA A 273 9.60 -7.19 -0.69
C ALA A 273 8.84 -7.91 0.42
N ILE A 274 9.37 -7.93 1.66
CA ILE A 274 8.69 -8.51 2.81
C ILE A 274 7.49 -7.66 3.21
N GLY A 275 7.64 -6.34 3.23
CA GLY A 275 6.59 -5.40 3.59
C GLY A 275 5.34 -5.53 2.73
N TYR A 276 5.49 -5.57 1.40
CA TYR A 276 4.37 -5.72 0.47
C TYR A 276 3.60 -7.03 0.65
N LEU A 277 4.19 -8.07 1.23
CA LEU A 277 3.42 -9.26 1.63
C LEU A 277 2.31 -8.92 2.63
N GLY A 278 2.45 -7.85 3.41
CA GLY A 278 1.43 -7.37 4.35
C GLY A 278 0.16 -6.91 3.64
N ILE A 279 0.30 -6.08 2.60
CA ILE A 279 -0.83 -5.68 1.75
C ILE A 279 -1.38 -6.86 0.95
N LEU A 280 -0.51 -7.73 0.39
CA LEU A 280 -0.96 -8.83 -0.47
C LEU A 280 -1.65 -9.97 0.31
N MET A 281 -1.09 -10.37 1.45
CA MET A 281 -1.67 -11.44 2.27
C MET A 281 -2.72 -10.92 3.25
N GLY A 282 -2.71 -9.62 3.54
CA GLY A 282 -3.57 -8.99 4.53
C GLY A 282 -5.04 -9.28 4.35
N PRO A 283 -5.67 -8.97 3.20
CA PRO A 283 -7.09 -9.21 3.04
C PRO A 283 -7.47 -10.69 3.16
N ALA A 284 -6.66 -11.61 2.62
CA ALA A 284 -6.90 -13.04 2.76
C ALA A 284 -6.82 -13.51 4.21
N ALA A 285 -5.79 -13.07 4.95
CA ALA A 285 -5.63 -13.41 6.36
C ALA A 285 -6.76 -12.81 7.22
N ILE A 286 -7.09 -11.54 7.00
CA ILE A 286 -8.15 -10.84 7.72
C ILE A 286 -9.50 -11.50 7.48
N GLY A 287 -9.83 -11.80 6.21
CA GLY A 287 -11.08 -12.46 5.84
C GLY A 287 -11.19 -13.87 6.41
N PHE A 288 -10.11 -14.65 6.39
CA PHE A 288 -10.09 -15.98 7.00
C PHE A 288 -10.35 -15.94 8.52
N ILE A 289 -9.67 -15.04 9.23
CA ILE A 289 -9.90 -14.83 10.67
C ILE A 289 -11.33 -14.33 10.91
N ALA A 290 -11.82 -13.39 10.10
CA ALA A 290 -13.16 -12.84 10.22
C ALA A 290 -14.25 -13.89 10.02
N HIS A 291 -14.05 -14.82 9.09
CA HIS A 291 -14.97 -15.94 8.85
C HIS A 291 -15.02 -16.92 10.02
N ALA A 292 -13.87 -17.17 10.67
CA ALA A 292 -13.79 -18.05 11.84
C ALA A 292 -14.24 -17.36 13.16
N THR A 293 -14.22 -16.03 13.21
CA THR A 293 -14.48 -15.24 14.42
C THR A 293 -15.45 -14.08 14.15
N SER A 294 -14.92 -12.90 13.82
CA SER A 294 -15.67 -11.73 13.34
C SER A 294 -14.73 -10.74 12.68
N LEU A 295 -15.27 -9.86 11.82
CA LEU A 295 -14.47 -8.78 11.21
C LEU A 295 -13.91 -7.82 12.26
N SER A 296 -14.70 -7.47 13.27
CA SER A 296 -14.27 -6.69 14.44
C SER A 296 -13.04 -7.28 15.13
N PHE A 297 -13.04 -8.59 15.41
CA PHE A 297 -11.90 -9.27 16.01
C PHE A 297 -10.67 -9.24 15.11
N SER A 298 -10.86 -9.49 13.81
CA SER A 298 -9.77 -9.52 12.83
C SER A 298 -9.07 -8.15 12.69
N LEU A 299 -9.83 -7.06 12.70
CA LEU A 299 -9.30 -5.69 12.67
C LEU A 299 -8.55 -5.34 13.96
N LEU A 300 -9.11 -5.68 15.12
CA LEU A 300 -8.44 -5.49 16.41
C LEU A 300 -7.15 -6.29 16.50
N PHE A 301 -7.17 -7.57 16.11
CA PHE A 301 -6.01 -8.44 16.10
C PHE A 301 -4.91 -7.90 15.18
N THR A 302 -5.28 -7.44 13.99
CA THR A 302 -4.36 -6.81 13.04
C THR A 302 -3.71 -5.57 13.65
N SER A 303 -4.49 -4.67 14.25
CA SER A 303 -3.93 -3.48 14.92
C SER A 303 -3.06 -3.84 16.13
N ALA A 304 -3.41 -4.88 16.89
CA ALA A 304 -2.65 -5.32 18.06
C ALA A 304 -1.25 -5.85 17.69
N SER A 305 -1.04 -6.29 16.45
CA SER A 305 0.31 -6.65 15.98
C SER A 305 1.31 -5.48 16.02
N LEU A 306 0.85 -4.23 16.06
CA LEU A 306 1.67 -3.04 16.29
C LEU A 306 2.39 -3.05 17.66
N ILE A 307 2.00 -3.91 18.61
CA ILE A 307 2.76 -4.13 19.85
C ILE A 307 4.21 -4.54 19.53
N LEU A 308 4.43 -5.30 18.44
CA LEU A 308 5.79 -5.67 18.01
C LEU A 308 6.59 -4.46 17.54
N VAL A 309 5.93 -3.46 16.94
CA VAL A 309 6.55 -2.16 16.60
C VAL A 309 6.91 -1.41 17.89
N LEU A 310 6.02 -1.38 18.89
CA LEU A 310 6.31 -0.76 20.19
C LEU A 310 7.54 -1.39 20.86
N CYS A 311 7.61 -2.72 20.90
CA CYS A 311 8.75 -3.45 21.46
C CYS A 311 10.05 -3.20 20.70
N SER A 312 9.95 -2.99 19.38
CA SER A 312 11.09 -2.80 18.48
C SER A 312 11.50 -1.34 18.32
N ALA A 313 10.78 -0.39 18.93
CA ALA A 313 11.02 1.04 18.77
C ALA A 313 12.45 1.46 19.15
N LYS A 314 13.08 0.78 20.12
CA LYS A 314 14.50 1.03 20.48
C LYS A 314 15.48 0.74 19.34
N ILE A 315 15.16 -0.22 18.47
CA ILE A 315 16.04 -0.69 17.40
C ILE A 315 15.92 0.20 16.16
N ALA A 316 14.72 0.71 15.89
CA ALA A 316 14.44 1.63 14.77
C ALA A 316 14.78 3.11 15.09
N SER A 317 15.44 3.36 16.21
CA SER A 317 15.82 4.71 16.66
C SER A 317 17.32 4.93 16.46
N TYR A 318 17.73 5.32 15.26
CA TYR A 318 19.02 5.97 15.08
C TYR A 318 18.90 7.45 15.48
N LYS A 319 19.90 7.96 16.20
CA LYS A 319 20.11 9.41 16.38
C LYS A 319 20.79 9.99 15.15
#